data_AF-M0P577-F1
#
_entry.id   AF-M0P577-F1
#
_cell.length_a   1.000
_cell.length_b   1.000
_cell.length_c   1.000
_cell.angle_alpha   90.00
_cell.angle_beta   90.00
_cell.angle_gamma   90.00
#
_symmetry.space_group_name_H-M   'P 1'
#
loop_
_entity.id
_entity.type
_entity.pdbx_description
1 polymer ?
#
loop_
_entity_poly.entity_id
_entity_poly.type
_entity_poly.pdbx_seq_one_letter_code
_entity_poly.pdbx_strand_id
1 'polypeptide(L)'
;MRFTRIADGEVTGYTVGVERLDPDDDPELEPAGYHSPQLLYAVMTPGAVVTDYDVHRLARNLPGDAGWVVDALRDLDYDELDAPEPNP
;
A
#
# COMPACT_ATOMS: atom_id res chain seq x y z
N MET A 1 8.06 -5.20 1.37
CA MET A 1 7.53 -3.83 1.26
C MET A 1 8.46 -2.89 0.49
N ARG A 2 7.95 -2.16 -0.51
CA ARG A 2 8.67 -1.04 -1.15
C ARG A 2 8.03 0.28 -0.76
N PHE A 3 8.84 1.28 -0.40
CA PHE A 3 8.35 2.60 -0.01
C PHE A 3 8.73 3.66 -1.04
N THR A 4 7.75 4.46 -1.44
CA THR A 4 7.89 5.60 -2.34
C THR A 4 7.33 6.84 -1.67
N ARG A 5 8.04 7.97 -1.83
CA ARG A 5 7.52 9.26 -1.39
C ARG A 5 6.64 9.86 -2.49
N ILE A 6 5.42 10.22 -2.13
CA ILE A 6 4.44 10.86 -3.02
C ILE A 6 4.06 12.24 -2.45
N ALA A 7 3.70 13.17 -3.31
CA ALA A 7 3.26 14.50 -2.90
C ALA A 7 2.21 15.04 -3.88
N ASP A 8 1.25 15.80 -3.36
CA ASP A 8 0.16 16.45 -4.14
C ASP A 8 0.65 17.66 -4.97
N GLY A 9 1.97 17.84 -5.13
CA GLY A 9 2.56 18.97 -5.85
C GLY A 9 2.59 20.31 -5.10
N GLU A 10 1.80 20.49 -4.02
CA GLU A 10 1.77 21.75 -3.26
C GLU A 10 2.56 21.71 -1.93
N VAL A 11 2.12 20.92 -0.93
CA VAL A 11 2.70 20.99 0.44
C VAL A 11 2.69 19.64 1.16
N THR A 12 1.69 18.78 0.92
CA THR A 12 1.53 17.53 1.65
C THR A 12 2.28 16.40 0.97
N GLY A 13 3.28 15.86 1.66
CA GLY A 13 4.03 14.69 1.23
C GLY A 13 3.78 13.51 2.16
N TYR A 14 3.48 12.35 1.59
CA TYR A 14 3.37 11.09 2.30
C TYR A 14 4.43 10.12 1.83
N THR A 15 4.85 9.21 2.71
CA THR A 15 5.59 8.03 2.29
C THR A 15 4.62 6.88 2.23
N VAL A 16 4.45 6.31 1.05
CA VAL A 16 3.52 5.20 0.82
C VAL A 16 4.29 3.94 0.51
N GLY A 17 3.70 2.79 0.83
CA GLY A 17 4.24 1.51 0.45
C GLY A 17 3.14 0.52 0.11
N VAL A 18 3.47 -0.37 -0.82
CA VAL A 18 2.67 -1.52 -1.18
C VAL A 18 3.47 -2.76 -0.79
N GLU A 19 2.75 -3.75 -0.30
CA GLU A 19 3.28 -5.08 -0.03
C GLU A 19 2.25 -6.13 -0.40
N ARG A 20 2.64 -7.04 -1.29
CA ARG A 20 1.95 -8.30 -1.45
C ARG A 20 2.12 -9.18 -0.22
N LEU A 21 1.00 -9.48 0.42
CA LEU A 21 0.87 -10.49 1.46
C LEU A 21 0.48 -11.80 0.78
N ASP A 22 1.35 -12.80 0.84
CA ASP A 22 1.09 -14.11 0.26
C ASP A 22 1.21 -15.20 1.35
N PRO A 23 0.10 -15.84 1.76
CA PRO A 23 0.15 -16.86 2.81
C PRO A 23 0.96 -18.10 2.40
N ASP A 24 1.22 -18.32 1.10
CA ASP A 24 2.09 -19.41 0.64
C ASP A 24 3.59 -19.09 0.92
N ASP A 25 3.99 -17.81 0.85
CA ASP A 25 5.36 -17.36 1.18
C ASP A 25 5.52 -17.06 2.68
N ASP A 26 4.47 -16.55 3.32
CA ASP A 26 4.43 -16.15 4.73
C ASP A 26 3.33 -16.91 5.51
N PRO A 27 3.60 -18.14 5.99
CA PRO A 27 2.60 -18.98 6.66
C PRO A 27 2.09 -18.40 7.99
N GLU A 28 2.76 -17.36 8.52
CA GLU A 28 2.32 -16.62 9.70
C GLU A 28 1.05 -15.78 9.44
N LEU A 29 0.68 -15.59 8.17
CA LEU A 29 -0.51 -14.84 7.73
C LEU A 29 -1.81 -15.65 7.82
N GLU A 30 -1.77 -16.96 7.59
CA GLU A 30 -2.95 -17.84 7.73
C GLU A 30 -3.65 -17.72 9.11
N PRO A 31 -2.94 -17.83 10.25
CA PRO A 31 -3.57 -17.70 11.56
C PRO A 31 -4.08 -16.28 11.86
N ALA A 32 -3.61 -15.27 11.12
CA ALA A 32 -4.14 -13.90 11.18
C ALA A 32 -5.38 -13.68 10.30
N GLY A 33 -5.84 -14.73 9.58
CA GLY A 33 -7.05 -14.73 8.76
C GLY A 33 -6.82 -14.40 7.29
N TYR A 34 -5.57 -14.38 6.82
CA TYR A 34 -5.23 -14.17 5.42
C TYR A 34 -5.10 -15.53 4.72
N HIS A 35 -6.03 -15.80 3.80
CA HIS A 35 -6.12 -17.12 3.13
C HIS A 35 -5.89 -17.04 1.63
N SER A 36 -5.56 -15.86 1.11
CA SER A 36 -5.30 -15.65 -0.31
C SER A 36 -4.35 -14.46 -0.49
N PRO A 37 -3.54 -14.46 -1.56
CA PRO A 37 -2.68 -13.34 -1.88
C PRO A 37 -3.47 -12.04 -1.99
N GLN A 38 -3.00 -10.98 -1.33
CA GLN A 38 -3.63 -9.67 -1.37
C GLN A 38 -2.61 -8.56 -1.10
N LEU A 39 -2.95 -7.34 -1.50
CA LEU A 39 -2.07 -6.19 -1.32
C LEU A 39 -2.42 -5.44 -0.04
N LEU A 40 -1.40 -5.19 0.77
CA LEU A 40 -1.45 -4.29 1.90
C LEU A 40 -0.90 -2.93 1.48
N TYR A 41 -1.73 -1.90 1.59
CA TYR A 41 -1.33 -0.52 1.37
C TYR A 41 -0.99 0.12 2.70
N ALA A 42 0.10 0.88 2.75
CA ALA A 42 0.50 1.65 3.91
C ALA A 42 0.85 3.08 3.55
N VAL A 43 0.46 4.02 4.40
CA VAL A 43 0.76 5.44 4.26
C VAL A 43 1.27 5.97 5.58
N MET A 44 2.52 6.43 5.56
CA MET A 44 3.19 7.08 6.68
C MET A 44 2.99 8.59 6.58
N THR A 45 2.41 9.14 7.64
CA THR A 45 2.20 10.57 7.85
C THR A 45 3.05 11.05 9.03
N PRO A 46 3.25 12.37 9.23
CA PRO A 46 4.04 12.90 10.34
C PRO A 46 3.58 12.55 11.76
N GLY A 47 2.42 11.88 11.93
CA GLY A 47 1.90 11.49 13.24
C GLY A 47 1.26 10.11 13.33
N ALA A 48 1.15 9.38 12.21
CA ALA A 48 0.52 8.07 12.17
C ALA A 48 0.94 7.25 10.95
N VAL A 49 0.87 5.94 11.08
CA VAL A 49 0.88 5.00 9.95
C VAL A 49 -0.53 4.49 9.77
N VAL A 50 -1.09 4.67 8.58
CA VAL A 50 -2.41 4.15 8.21
C VAL A 50 -2.20 3.01 7.24
N THR A 51 -2.76 1.84 7.55
CA THR A 51 -2.69 0.66 6.69
C THR A 51 -4.11 0.12 6.43
N ASP A 52 -4.36 -0.33 5.20
CA ASP A 52 -5.64 -0.93 4.80
C ASP A 52 -5.43 -1.77 3.53
N TYR A 53 -6.35 -2.69 3.27
CA TYR A 53 -6.42 -3.49 2.03
C TYR A 53 -7.23 -2.77 0.95
N ASP A 54 -8.06 -1.80 1.34
CA ASP A 54 -8.86 -0.99 0.44
C ASP A 54 -8.28 0.42 0.35
N VAL A 55 -7.77 0.79 -0.84
CA VAL A 55 -7.18 2.11 -1.11
C VAL A 55 -8.14 3.27 -0.84
N HIS A 56 -9.44 3.10 -1.08
CA HIS A 56 -10.43 4.15 -0.84
C HIS A 56 -10.72 4.30 0.65
N ARG A 57 -10.76 3.18 1.39
CA ARG A 57 -10.90 3.20 2.85
C ARG A 57 -9.65 3.80 3.51
N LEU A 58 -8.47 3.45 3.00
CA LEU A 58 -7.21 4.04 3.43
C LEU A 58 -7.23 5.56 3.27
N ALA A 59 -7.55 6.06 2.08
CA ALA A 59 -7.57 7.49 1.79
C ALA A 59 -8.54 8.27 2.68
N ARG A 60 -9.70 7.68 3.04
CA ARG A 60 -10.65 8.30 3.99
C ARG A 60 -10.12 8.43 5.41
N ASN A 61 -9.17 7.58 5.81
CA ASN A 61 -8.54 7.62 7.12
C ASN A 61 -7.33 8.56 7.18
N LEU A 62 -6.92 9.14 6.03
CA LEU A 62 -5.82 10.08 5.97
C LEU A 62 -6.29 11.50 6.33
N PRO A 63 -5.42 12.31 6.95
CA PRO A 63 -5.74 13.70 7.25
C PRO A 63 -5.73 14.55 5.97
N GLY A 64 -6.81 15.30 5.73
CA GLY A 64 -6.92 16.23 4.59
C GLY A 64 -7.65 15.64 3.38
N ASP A 65 -7.55 16.32 2.23
CA ASP A 65 -8.03 15.78 0.95
C ASP A 65 -6.96 14.85 0.37
N ALA A 66 -7.11 13.55 0.63
CA ALA A 66 -6.16 12.52 0.23
C ALA A 66 -6.65 11.69 -0.97
N GLY A 67 -7.57 12.23 -1.78
CA GLY A 67 -8.08 11.52 -2.97
C GLY A 67 -6.97 11.13 -3.95
N TRP A 68 -5.98 12.02 -4.13
CA TRP A 68 -4.80 11.82 -4.97
C TRP A 68 -3.91 10.64 -4.53
N VAL A 69 -3.96 10.25 -3.25
CA VAL A 69 -3.20 9.10 -2.73
C VAL A 69 -3.69 7.80 -3.35
N VAL A 70 -4.98 7.70 -3.70
CA VAL A 70 -5.54 6.52 -4.35
C VAL A 70 -4.90 6.30 -5.72
N ASP A 71 -4.78 7.37 -6.51
CA ASP A 71 -4.16 7.30 -7.84
C ASP A 71 -2.66 6.94 -7.74
N ALA A 72 -1.95 7.52 -6.77
CA ALA A 72 -0.55 7.21 -6.53
C ALA A 72 -0.32 5.76 -6.04
N LEU A 73 -1.20 5.24 -5.20
CA LEU A 73 -1.15 3.84 -4.75
C LEU A 73 -1.47 2.87 -5.88
N ARG A 74 -2.42 3.21 -6.76
CA ARG A 74 -2.73 2.41 -7.95
C ARG A 74 -1.55 2.33 -8.91
N ASP A 75 -0.84 3.42 -9.13
CA ASP A 75 0.34 3.43 -9.99
C ASP A 75 1.45 2.48 -9.45
N LEU A 76 1.62 2.45 -8.13
CA LEU A 76 2.55 1.54 -7.44
C LEU A 76 2.09 0.08 -7.49
N ASP A 77 0.79 -0.17 -7.30
CA ASP A 77 0.18 -1.49 -7.45
C ASP A 77 0.45 -2.07 -8.84
N TYR A 78 0.22 -1.28 -9.90
CA TYR A 78 0.56 -1.68 -11.26
C TYR A 78 2.07 -1.98 -11.43
N ASP A 79 2.98 -1.16 -10.88
CA ASP A 79 4.44 -1.45 -10.93
C ASP A 79 4.79 -2.78 -10.23
N GLU A 80 4.11 -3.12 -9.12
CA GLU A 80 4.33 -4.36 -8.37
C GLU A 80 3.70 -5.59 -9.06
N LEU A 81 2.58 -5.41 -9.76
CA LEU A 81 1.91 -6.45 -10.55
C LEU A 81 2.54 -6.70 -11.93
N ASP A 82 3.16 -5.68 -12.55
CA ASP A 82 3.86 -5.80 -13.84
C ASP A 82 5.33 -6.21 -13.68
N ALA A 83 5.84 -6.26 -12.45
CA ALA A 83 7.15 -6.84 -12.17
C ALA A 83 7.11 -8.34 -12.49
N PRO A 84 7.84 -8.83 -13.51
CA PRO A 84 7.88 -10.26 -13.77
C PRO A 84 8.44 -10.95 -12.52
N GLU A 85 7.70 -11.94 -12.01
CA GLU A 85 8.19 -12.81 -10.94
C GLU A 85 9.60 -13.26 -11.31
N PRO A 86 10.63 -13.02 -10.48
CA PRO A 86 11.97 -13.49 -10.77
C PRO A 86 11.92 -15.02 -10.77
N ASN A 87 11.82 -15.58 -11.96
CA ASN A 87 11.80 -17.02 -12.19
C ASN A 87 13.13 -17.60 -11.64
N PRO A 88 13.09 -18.57 -10.71
CA PRO A 88 14.29 -19.16 -10.11
C PRO A 88 15.15 -19.96 -11.09
#